data_AF-A0A6C0KVP2-F1
#
_entry.id   AF-A0A6C0KVP2-F1
#
_cell.length_a   1.000
_cell.length_b   1.000
_cell.length_c   1.000
_cell.angle_alpha   90.00
_cell.angle_beta   90.00
_cell.angle_gamma   90.00
#
_symmetry.space_group_name_H-M   'P 1'
#
loop_
_entity.id
_entity.type
_entity.pdbx_description
1 polymer ?
#
loop_
_entity_poly.entity_id
_entity_poly.type
_entity_poly.pdbx_seq_one_letter_code
_entity_poly.pdbx_strand_id
1 'polypeptide(L)'
;MESPQNHIWGPELWKVLHCSAERIGSQNLKRLPQEESRIWGGLLASLRYTLPCPLCKKHYTQFSSSHPLASIDRDTVRKWLFDLHHNANQHMDKQVAITLEELPSIYGKPFHFSKHLRTVQQHMSYALRLGWMTRADLVRTLRLFEELKRFYDFF
;
A
#
# COMPACT_ATOMS: atom_id res chain seq x y z
N MET A 1 0.89 -3.28 24.08
CA MET A 1 0.64 -4.30 23.05
C MET A 1 1.84 -4.32 22.12
N GLU A 2 2.71 -5.32 22.23
CA GLU A 2 4.06 -5.29 21.65
C GLU A 2 4.23 -6.13 20.37
N SER A 3 3.14 -6.43 19.66
CA SER A 3 3.19 -7.17 18.40
C SER A 3 2.30 -6.54 17.33
N PRO A 4 2.64 -6.70 16.05
CA PRO A 4 1.78 -6.27 14.95
C PRO A 4 0.40 -6.94 14.98
N GLN A 5 -0.66 -6.17 14.67
CA GLN A 5 -2.02 -6.69 14.58
C GLN A 5 -2.63 -6.41 13.22
N ASN A 6 -2.82 -7.48 12.44
CA ASN A 6 -3.28 -7.40 11.05
C ASN A 6 -4.63 -6.70 10.88
N HIS A 7 -5.55 -6.88 11.82
CA HIS A 7 -6.86 -6.23 11.79
C HIS A 7 -6.81 -4.72 12.09
N ILE A 8 -5.66 -4.20 12.57
CA ILE A 8 -5.44 -2.77 12.81
C ILE A 8 -4.64 -2.16 11.66
N TRP A 9 -3.43 -2.64 11.36
CA TRP A 9 -2.59 -2.01 10.33
C TRP A 9 -3.04 -2.33 8.90
N GLY A 10 -3.70 -3.48 8.68
CA GLY A 10 -4.12 -3.94 7.35
C GLY A 10 -5.12 -2.98 6.69
N PRO A 11 -6.26 -2.69 7.34
CA PRO A 11 -7.23 -1.71 6.82
C PRO A 11 -6.62 -0.33 6.55
N GLU A 12 -5.70 0.11 7.41
CA GLU A 12 -5.04 1.42 7.29
C GLU A 12 -4.09 1.46 6.08
N LEU A 13 -3.31 0.38 5.86
CA LEU A 13 -2.47 0.26 4.67
C LEU A 13 -3.32 0.20 3.39
N TRP A 14 -4.41 -0.57 3.38
CA TRP A 14 -5.33 -0.61 2.24
C TRP A 14 -5.94 0.75 1.95
N LYS A 15 -6.29 1.52 2.99
CA LYS A 15 -6.81 2.87 2.83
C LYS A 15 -5.77 3.79 2.18
N VAL A 16 -4.52 3.74 2.62
CA VAL A 16 -3.41 4.48 1.99
C VAL A 16 -3.27 4.10 0.53
N LEU A 17 -3.11 2.81 0.22
CA LEU A 17 -2.85 2.35 -1.15
C LEU A 17 -4.02 2.63 -2.09
N HIS A 18 -5.24 2.23 -1.76
CA HIS A 18 -6.37 2.43 -2.67
C HIS A 18 -6.75 3.90 -2.84
N CYS A 19 -6.75 4.72 -1.77
CA CYS A 19 -7.06 6.14 -1.91
C CYS A 19 -5.98 6.87 -2.73
N SER A 20 -4.70 6.54 -2.54
CA SER A 20 -3.63 7.09 -3.37
C SER A 20 -3.76 6.63 -4.82
N ALA A 21 -4.11 5.37 -5.08
CA ALA A 21 -4.25 4.83 -6.42
C ALA A 21 -5.36 5.52 -7.24
N GLU A 22 -6.48 5.89 -6.61
CA GLU A 22 -7.56 6.68 -7.27
C GLU A 22 -7.08 8.06 -7.77
N ARG A 23 -5.93 8.54 -7.32
CA ARG A 23 -5.41 9.89 -7.56
C ARG A 23 -4.12 9.93 -8.38
N ILE A 24 -3.61 8.78 -8.84
CA ILE A 24 -2.44 8.74 -9.72
C ILE A 24 -2.68 9.65 -10.93
N GLY A 25 -1.73 10.53 -11.22
CA GLY A 25 -1.83 11.50 -12.31
C GLY A 25 -2.80 12.66 -12.10
N SER A 26 -3.47 12.78 -10.94
CA SER A 26 -4.37 13.92 -10.66
C SER A 26 -3.60 15.21 -10.39
N GLN A 27 -2.35 15.11 -9.96
CA GLN A 27 -1.48 16.26 -9.74
C GLN A 27 -0.87 16.68 -11.07
N ASN A 28 -1.21 17.88 -11.56
CA ASN A 28 -0.65 18.45 -12.78
C ASN A 28 0.76 19.02 -12.53
N LEU A 29 1.65 18.17 -11.99
CA LEU A 29 3.04 18.47 -11.75
C LEU A 29 3.77 18.27 -13.07
N LYS A 30 3.80 19.31 -13.91
CA LYS A 30 4.33 19.36 -15.30
C LYS A 30 5.74 18.75 -15.53
N ARG A 31 6.43 18.24 -14.50
CA ARG A 31 7.76 17.61 -14.54
C ARG A 31 7.93 16.34 -13.69
N LEU A 32 6.87 15.82 -13.05
CA LEU A 32 6.93 14.72 -12.06
C LEU A 32 6.17 13.40 -12.37
N PRO A 33 5.55 13.14 -13.56
CA PRO A 33 4.90 11.84 -13.80
C PRO A 33 5.84 10.64 -13.65
N GLN A 34 7.10 10.78 -14.07
CA GLN A 34 8.10 9.74 -13.89
C GLN A 34 8.48 9.53 -12.42
N GLU A 35 8.47 10.59 -11.61
CA GLU A 35 8.75 10.51 -10.17
C GLU A 35 7.62 9.83 -9.41
N GLU A 36 6.36 10.20 -9.67
CA GLU A 36 5.19 9.52 -9.08
C GLU A 36 5.24 8.02 -9.42
N SER A 37 5.52 7.69 -10.67
CA SER A 37 5.67 6.31 -11.14
C SER A 37 6.80 5.56 -10.41
N ARG A 38 7.98 6.19 -10.27
CA ARG A 38 9.13 5.63 -9.55
C ARG A 38 8.82 5.38 -8.08
N ILE A 39 8.14 6.31 -7.42
CA ILE A 39 7.78 6.20 -6.00
C ILE A 39 6.81 5.05 -5.79
N TRP A 40 5.77 4.95 -6.61
CA TRP A 40 4.82 3.84 -6.56
C TRP A 40 5.48 2.48 -6.80
N GLY A 41 6.29 2.36 -7.86
CA GLY A 41 7.02 1.13 -8.17
C GLY A 41 7.97 0.73 -7.03
N GLY A 42 8.71 1.70 -6.48
CA GLY A 42 9.57 1.48 -5.32
C GLY A 42 8.79 1.07 -4.07
N LEU A 43 7.65 1.72 -3.80
CA LEU A 43 6.82 1.45 -2.64
C LEU A 43 6.29 0.02 -2.68
N LEU A 44 5.61 -0.36 -3.78
CA LEU A 44 5.07 -1.71 -3.94
C LEU A 44 6.16 -2.78 -3.91
N ALA A 45 7.33 -2.53 -4.50
CA ALA A 45 8.46 -3.44 -4.40
C ALA A 45 8.96 -3.60 -2.95
N SER A 46 9.04 -2.51 -2.19
CA SER A 46 9.54 -2.52 -0.81
C SER A 46 8.61 -3.21 0.19
N LEU A 47 7.29 -3.23 -0.07
CA LEU A 47 6.31 -3.93 0.78
C LEU A 47 6.57 -5.44 0.91
N ARG A 48 7.23 -6.07 -0.07
CA ARG A 48 7.68 -7.47 0.02
C ARG A 48 8.51 -7.75 1.29
N TYR A 49 9.22 -6.75 1.77
CA TYR A 49 10.15 -6.86 2.90
C TYR A 49 9.58 -6.28 4.19
N THR A 50 8.65 -5.32 4.09
CA THR A 50 8.25 -4.48 5.23
C THR A 50 6.81 -4.64 5.70
N LEU A 51 5.99 -5.52 5.11
CA LEU A 51 4.69 -5.82 5.73
C LEU A 51 4.91 -6.40 7.14
N PRO A 52 4.22 -5.89 8.18
CA PRO A 52 4.49 -6.25 9.57
C PRO A 52 3.86 -7.59 9.96
N CYS A 53 3.86 -8.57 9.05
CA CYS A 53 3.42 -9.94 9.29
C CYS A 53 4.19 -10.88 8.33
N PRO A 54 4.92 -11.89 8.83
CA PRO A 54 5.68 -12.81 7.98
C PRO A 54 4.83 -13.55 6.94
N LEU A 55 3.63 -14.00 7.32
CA LEU A 55 2.71 -14.68 6.41
C LEU A 55 2.19 -13.74 5.32
N CYS A 56 1.81 -12.50 5.68
CA CYS A 56 1.41 -11.50 4.69
C CYS A 56 2.53 -11.17 3.70
N LYS A 57 3.80 -11.07 4.17
CA LYS A 57 4.95 -10.89 3.26
C LYS A 57 5.10 -12.04 2.28
N LYS A 58 4.94 -13.29 2.74
CA LYS A 58 5.00 -14.48 1.89
C LYS A 58 3.93 -14.41 0.79
N HIS A 59 2.67 -14.20 1.16
CA HIS A 59 1.56 -14.12 0.20
C HIS A 59 1.71 -12.94 -0.76
N TYR A 60 2.06 -11.75 -0.24
CA TYR A 60 2.32 -10.57 -1.07
C TYR A 60 3.46 -10.81 -2.08
N THR A 61 4.54 -11.46 -1.65
CA THR A 61 5.69 -11.77 -2.51
C THR A 61 5.30 -12.78 -3.59
N GLN A 62 4.51 -13.81 -3.25
CA GLN A 62 4.01 -14.80 -4.23
C GLN A 62 3.08 -14.13 -5.26
N PHE A 63 2.11 -13.34 -4.81
CA PHE A 63 1.20 -12.61 -5.69
C PHE A 63 1.96 -11.64 -6.60
N SER A 64 2.77 -10.75 -6.02
CA SER A 64 3.47 -9.71 -6.78
C SER A 64 4.55 -10.25 -7.71
N SER A 65 5.05 -11.47 -7.51
CA SER A 65 5.97 -12.13 -8.45
C SER A 65 5.24 -12.79 -9.61
N SER A 66 4.05 -13.35 -9.37
CA SER A 66 3.22 -13.97 -10.42
C SER A 66 2.41 -12.95 -11.23
N HIS A 67 2.14 -11.79 -10.65
CA HIS A 67 1.38 -10.69 -11.25
C HIS A 67 2.24 -9.42 -11.23
N PRO A 68 3.30 -9.30 -12.05
CA PRO A 68 4.07 -8.07 -12.14
C PRO A 68 3.19 -6.92 -12.65
N LEU A 69 3.39 -5.72 -12.13
CA LEU A 69 2.76 -4.51 -12.66
C LEU A 69 3.37 -4.17 -14.03
N ALA A 70 2.52 -4.06 -15.06
CA ALA A 70 2.94 -3.72 -16.42
C ALA A 70 3.35 -2.24 -16.55
N SER A 71 2.64 -1.35 -15.86
CA SER A 71 2.84 0.09 -15.88
C SER A 71 2.37 0.72 -14.57
N ILE A 72 2.83 1.94 -14.29
CA ILE A 72 2.35 2.75 -13.17
C ILE A 72 1.46 3.86 -13.73
N ASP A 73 0.24 3.47 -14.06
CA ASP A 73 -0.86 4.38 -14.35
C ASP A 73 -2.03 4.05 -13.42
N ARG A 74 -2.98 4.99 -13.37
CA ARG A 74 -4.11 4.93 -12.44
C ARG A 74 -4.87 3.60 -12.54
N ASP A 75 -5.26 3.20 -13.75
CA ASP A 75 -6.18 2.07 -13.92
C ASP A 75 -5.44 0.74 -13.72
N THR A 76 -4.19 0.65 -14.17
CA THR A 76 -3.33 -0.53 -13.93
C THR A 76 -3.08 -0.75 -12.44
N VAL A 77 -2.69 0.30 -11.69
CA VAL A 77 -2.43 0.17 -10.24
C VAL A 77 -3.71 -0.11 -9.46
N ARG A 78 -4.83 0.55 -9.80
CA ARG A 78 -6.14 0.31 -9.18
C ARG A 78 -6.56 -1.16 -9.33
N LYS A 79 -6.51 -1.67 -10.56
CA LYS A 79 -6.85 -3.07 -10.84
C LYS A 79 -5.90 -4.04 -10.13
N TRP A 80 -4.60 -3.78 -10.16
CA TRP A 80 -3.63 -4.65 -9.50
C TRP A 80 -3.82 -4.72 -7.99
N LEU A 81 -4.10 -3.58 -7.33
CA LEU A 81 -4.41 -3.56 -5.90
C LEU A 81 -5.73 -4.26 -5.58
N PHE A 82 -6.73 -4.14 -6.45
CA PHE A 82 -7.99 -4.88 -6.32
C PHE A 82 -7.76 -6.38 -6.36
N ASP A 83 -7.03 -6.88 -7.37
CA ASP A 83 -6.74 -8.30 -7.54
C ASP A 83 -5.91 -8.83 -6.35
N LEU A 84 -4.93 -8.06 -5.87
CA LEU A 84 -4.14 -8.39 -4.68
C LEU A 84 -5.02 -8.47 -3.42
N HIS A 85 -5.90 -7.51 -3.21
CA HIS A 85 -6.78 -7.46 -2.04
C HIS A 85 -7.80 -8.62 -2.08
N HIS A 86 -8.31 -8.96 -3.27
CA HIS A 86 -9.15 -10.13 -3.47
C HIS A 86 -8.42 -11.43 -3.12
N ASN A 87 -7.19 -11.61 -3.61
CA ASN A 87 -6.35 -12.76 -3.25
C ASN A 87 -6.10 -12.84 -1.73
N ALA A 88 -5.84 -11.69 -1.07
CA ALA A 88 -5.69 -11.64 0.38
C ALA A 88 -6.98 -12.02 1.14
N ASN A 89 -8.16 -11.63 0.62
CA ASN A 89 -9.45 -11.98 1.21
C ASN A 89 -9.79 -13.47 1.09
N GLN A 90 -9.45 -14.09 -0.05
CA GLN A 90 -9.60 -15.55 -0.25
C GLN A 90 -8.81 -16.34 0.79
N HIS A 91 -7.61 -15.90 1.16
CA HIS A 91 -6.81 -16.54 2.22
C HIS A 91 -7.40 -16.39 3.64
N MET A 92 -8.39 -15.53 3.81
CA MET A 92 -9.02 -15.23 5.11
C MET A 92 -10.49 -15.66 5.15
N ASP A 93 -10.97 -16.42 4.15
CA ASP A 93 -12.38 -16.79 3.94
C ASP A 93 -13.35 -15.60 4.01
N LYS A 94 -12.87 -14.40 3.64
CA LYS A 94 -13.69 -13.18 3.62
C LYS A 94 -14.36 -13.07 2.26
N GLN A 95 -15.67 -13.27 2.22
CA GLN A 95 -16.46 -12.91 1.05
C GLN A 95 -16.77 -11.42 1.09
N VAL A 96 -16.05 -10.66 0.27
CA VAL A 96 -16.29 -9.23 0.08
C VAL A 96 -16.81 -9.03 -1.35
N ALA A 97 -18.09 -8.68 -1.47
CA ALA A 97 -18.73 -8.36 -2.73
C ALA A 97 -18.46 -6.89 -3.10
N ILE A 98 -17.20 -6.56 -3.37
CA ILE A 98 -16.82 -5.26 -3.95
C ILE A 98 -16.34 -5.52 -5.37
N THR A 99 -16.85 -4.74 -6.31
CA THR A 99 -16.46 -4.71 -7.72
C THR A 99 -15.41 -3.63 -7.98
N LEU A 100 -14.71 -3.70 -9.10
CA LEU A 100 -13.68 -2.72 -9.46
C LEU A 100 -14.31 -1.32 -9.69
N GLU A 101 -15.53 -1.30 -10.20
CA GLU A 101 -16.34 -0.14 -10.52
C GLU A 101 -16.79 0.63 -9.26
N GLU A 102 -16.88 -0.05 -8.12
CA GLU A 102 -17.26 0.55 -6.84
C GLU A 102 -16.08 1.26 -6.15
N LEU A 103 -14.84 0.96 -6.52
CA LEU A 103 -13.65 1.53 -5.86
C LEU A 103 -13.62 3.06 -5.79
N PRO A 104 -13.99 3.83 -6.85
CA PRO A 104 -14.04 5.28 -6.76
C PRO A 104 -15.02 5.78 -5.69
N SER A 105 -16.14 5.10 -5.48
CA SER A 105 -17.12 5.48 -4.45
C SER A 105 -16.59 5.25 -3.03
N ILE A 106 -15.74 4.23 -2.85
CA ILE A 106 -15.16 3.80 -1.57
C ILE A 106 -13.89 4.60 -1.22
N TYR A 107 -13.02 4.83 -2.22
CA TYR A 107 -11.66 5.34 -2.03
C TYR A 107 -11.41 6.71 -2.70
N GLY A 108 -12.32 7.20 -3.54
CA GLY A 108 -12.19 8.49 -4.23
C GLY A 108 -12.44 9.71 -3.34
N LYS A 109 -13.07 9.54 -2.17
CA LYS A 109 -13.26 10.64 -1.19
C LYS A 109 -11.92 11.06 -0.57
N PRO A 110 -11.72 12.36 -0.23
CA PRO A 110 -10.53 12.82 0.49
C PRO A 110 -10.25 11.99 1.75
N PHE A 111 -8.97 11.79 2.06
CA PHE A 111 -8.53 10.99 3.20
C PHE A 111 -7.28 11.59 3.85
N HIS A 112 -7.10 11.35 5.15
CA HIS A 112 -5.95 11.83 5.89
C HIS A 112 -4.78 10.84 5.75
N PHE A 113 -3.94 11.03 4.73
CA PHE A 113 -2.82 10.13 4.43
C PHE A 113 -1.94 9.89 5.66
N SER A 114 -1.51 10.97 6.32
CA SER A 114 -0.66 10.91 7.51
C SER A 114 -1.29 10.18 8.69
N LYS A 115 -2.62 10.25 8.85
CA LYS A 115 -3.33 9.56 9.93
C LYS A 115 -3.22 8.04 9.77
N HIS A 116 -3.53 7.55 8.57
CA HIS A 116 -3.49 6.11 8.28
C HIS A 116 -2.05 5.57 8.27
N LEU A 117 -1.13 6.32 7.68
CA LEU A 117 0.29 5.93 7.64
C LEU A 117 0.88 5.80 9.05
N ARG A 118 0.51 6.66 10.01
CA ARG A 118 1.00 6.58 11.38
C ARG A 118 0.71 5.22 12.03
N THR A 119 -0.50 4.70 11.84
CA THR A 119 -0.87 3.37 12.34
C THR A 119 0.01 2.29 11.71
N VAL A 120 0.21 2.34 10.39
CA VAL A 120 1.08 1.38 9.68
C VAL A 120 2.52 1.45 10.20
N GLN A 121 3.08 2.65 10.36
CA GLN A 121 4.44 2.89 10.86
C GLN A 121 4.66 2.34 12.27
N GLN A 122 3.67 2.49 13.15
CA GLN A 122 3.70 1.94 14.49
C GLN A 122 3.83 0.40 14.45
N HIS A 123 3.02 -0.27 13.63
CA HIS A 123 3.09 -1.73 13.50
C HIS A 123 4.34 -2.22 12.76
N MET A 124 4.85 -1.48 11.79
CA MET A 124 6.17 -1.75 11.19
C MET A 124 7.29 -1.66 12.23
N SER A 125 7.23 -0.68 13.14
CA SER A 125 8.20 -0.55 14.23
C SER A 125 8.13 -1.73 15.20
N TYR A 126 6.94 -2.30 15.42
CA TYR A 126 6.77 -3.51 16.24
C TYR A 126 7.41 -4.72 15.56
N ALA A 127 7.16 -4.88 14.25
CA ALA A 127 7.74 -5.94 13.46
C ALA A 127 9.28 -5.85 13.37
N LEU A 128 9.84 -4.64 13.30
CA LEU A 128 11.29 -4.43 13.37
C LEU A 128 11.89 -4.95 14.68
N ARG A 129 11.26 -4.64 15.83
CA ARG A 129 11.75 -5.12 17.15
C ARG A 129 11.69 -6.64 17.28
N LEU A 130 10.76 -7.29 16.58
CA LEU A 130 10.65 -8.74 16.51
C LEU A 130 11.58 -9.39 15.47
N GLY A 131 12.42 -8.61 14.78
CA GLY A 131 13.32 -9.13 13.74
C GLY A 131 12.63 -9.57 12.46
N TRP A 132 11.37 -9.16 12.24
CA TRP A 132 10.60 -9.56 11.05
C TRP A 132 10.96 -8.75 9.81
N MET A 133 11.76 -7.70 9.92
CA MET A 133 12.28 -6.91 8.80
C MET A 133 13.60 -6.25 9.20
N THR A 134 14.39 -5.82 8.22
CA THR A 134 15.62 -5.09 8.51
C THR A 134 15.34 -3.59 8.69
N ARG A 135 16.23 -2.89 9.42
CA ARG A 135 16.17 -1.43 9.54
C ARG A 135 16.32 -0.75 8.19
N ALA A 136 17.16 -1.29 7.30
CA ALA A 136 17.40 -0.74 5.97
C ALA A 136 16.15 -0.80 5.10
N ASP A 137 15.43 -1.93 5.11
CA ASP A 137 14.17 -2.08 4.38
C ASP A 137 13.12 -1.11 4.92
N LEU A 138 12.98 -1.03 6.24
CA LEU A 138 12.02 -0.12 6.87
C LEU A 138 12.28 1.34 6.46
N VAL A 139 13.51 1.82 6.61
CA VAL A 139 13.87 3.21 6.27
C VAL A 139 13.57 3.50 4.79
N ARG A 140 13.87 2.57 3.89
CA ARG A 140 13.55 2.70 2.46
C ARG A 140 12.04 2.84 2.23
N THR A 141 11.24 1.95 2.81
CA THR A 141 9.78 1.97 2.67
C THR A 141 9.18 3.26 3.25
N LEU A 142 9.62 3.69 4.43
CA LEU A 142 9.11 4.91 5.07
C LEU A 142 9.45 6.16 4.26
N ARG A 143 10.63 6.21 3.65
CA ARG A 143 10.99 7.29 2.73
C ARG A 143 10.07 7.34 1.51
N LEU A 144 9.74 6.19 0.93
CA LEU A 144 8.82 6.11 -0.21
C LEU A 144 7.40 6.55 0.16
N PHE A 145 6.92 6.20 1.35
CA PHE A 145 5.64 6.72 1.86
C PHE A 145 5.67 8.25 2.05
N GLU A 146 6.76 8.81 2.57
CA GLU A 146 6.90 10.26 2.74
C GLU A 146 7.01 10.99 1.40
N GLU A 147 7.68 10.40 0.41
CA GLU A 147 7.69 10.91 -0.97
C GLU A 147 6.29 10.86 -1.59
N LEU A 148 5.55 9.76 -1.40
CA LEU A 148 4.19 9.58 -1.90
C LEU A 148 3.19 10.54 -1.25
N LYS A 149 3.35 10.80 0.06
CA LYS A 149 2.52 11.74 0.83
C LYS A 149 2.40 13.10 0.16
N ARG A 150 3.49 13.60 -0.45
CA ARG A 150 3.54 14.91 -1.14
C ARG A 150 2.53 15.05 -2.29
N PHE A 151 2.06 13.93 -2.84
CA PHE A 151 1.09 13.93 -3.93
C PHE A 151 -0.37 13.88 -3.43
N TYR A 152 -0.61 13.34 -2.24
CA TYR A 152 -1.95 12.90 -1.82
C TYR A 152 -2.38 13.29 -0.40
N ASP A 153 -1.54 13.96 0.38
CA ASP A 153 -1.95 14.54 1.66
C ASP A 153 -2.45 15.96 1.43
N PHE A 154 -3.78 16.12 1.47
CA PHE A 154 -4.48 17.37 1.20
C PHE A 154 -4.85 18.13 2.49
N PHE A 155 -4.30 17.73 3.64
CA PHE A 155 -4.65 18.19 4.97
C PHE A 155 -3.43 18.59 5.79
#